data_AF-E3E487-F1
#
_entry.id   AF-E3E487-F1
#
_cell.length_a   1.000
_cell.length_b   1.000
_cell.length_c   1.000
_cell.angle_alpha   90.00
_cell.angle_beta   90.00
_cell.angle_gamma   90.00
#
_symmetry.space_group_name_H-M   'P 1'
#
loop_
_entity.id
_entity.type
_entity.pdbx_description
1 polymer ?
#
loop_
_entity_poly.entity_id
_entity_poly.type
_entity_poly.pdbx_seq_one_letter_code
_entity_poly.pdbx_strand_id
1 'polypeptide(L)' 'MVGCFLVVIELTAVKNFDNITIQDIADQANVNRGTIYLHYQDKYDLLNQIMETHINELKEIICSQKCMSANISV' A
#
# COMPACT_ATOMS: atom_id res chain seq x y z
N MET A 1 -5.58 -7.98 4.81
CA MET A 1 -4.87 -6.70 4.68
C MET A 1 -4.80 -6.19 3.23
N VAL A 2 -4.51 -7.05 2.23
CA VAL A 2 -4.42 -6.67 0.80
C VAL A 2 -5.65 -5.90 0.27
N GLY A 3 -6.85 -6.17 0.79
CA GLY A 3 -8.06 -5.45 0.40
C GLY A 3 -8.09 -3.96 0.77
N CYS A 4 -7.40 -3.53 1.82
CA CYS A 4 -7.42 -2.12 2.25
C CYS A 4 -6.64 -1.21 1.27
N PHE A 5 -5.67 -1.77 0.54
CA PHE A 5 -4.89 -1.02 -0.45
C PHE A 5 -5.74 -0.49 -1.60
N LEU A 6 -6.48 -1.39 -2.27
CA LEU A 6 -7.32 -1.02 -3.41
C LEU A 6 -8.36 0.02 -3.01
N VAL A 7 -8.95 -0.16 -1.81
CA VAL A 7 -9.93 0.75 -1.25
C VAL A 7 -9.37 2.16 -1.04
N VAL A 8 -8.15 2.28 -0.51
CA VAL A 8 -7.52 3.60 -0.35
C VAL A 8 -7.32 4.28 -1.70
N ILE A 9 -6.87 3.55 -2.73
CA ILE A 9 -6.70 4.10 -4.08
C ILE A 9 -8.06 4.56 -4.66
N GLU A 10 -9.08 3.71 -4.58
CA GLU A 10 -10.43 4.01 -5.06
C GLU A 10 -11.00 5.25 -4.36
N LEU A 11 -10.85 5.35 -3.04
CA LEU A 11 -11.31 6.49 -2.26
C LEU A 11 -10.57 7.78 -2.65
N THR A 12 -9.27 7.72 -2.89
CA THR A 12 -8.50 8.89 -3.34
C THR A 12 -8.86 9.35 -4.75
N ALA A 13 -9.40 8.47 -5.59
CA ALA A 13 -9.88 8.83 -6.92
C ALA A 13 -11.20 9.63 -6.88
N VAL A 14 -12.00 9.46 -5.81
CA VAL A 14 -13.32 10.11 -5.69
C VAL A 14 -13.37 11.25 -4.67
N LYS A 15 -12.45 11.27 -3.69
CA LYS A 15 -12.36 12.36 -2.70
C LYS A 15 -10.92 12.66 -2.28
N ASN A 16 -10.70 13.88 -1.82
CA ASN A 16 -9.40 14.29 -1.27
C ASN A 16 -9.04 13.41 -0.06
N PHE A 17 -7.79 12.95 -0.01
CA PHE A 17 -7.26 12.09 1.06
C PHE A 17 -7.46 12.67 2.47
N ASP A 18 -7.39 13.98 2.62
CA ASP A 18 -7.61 14.64 3.91
C ASP A 18 -9.04 14.42 4.43
N ASN A 19 -10.01 14.21 3.54
CA ASN A 19 -11.41 13.90 3.85
C ASN A 19 -11.71 12.39 3.90
N ILE A 20 -10.74 11.53 3.63
CA ILE A 20 -10.86 10.08 3.85
C ILE A 20 -10.67 9.80 5.34
N THR A 21 -11.59 9.02 5.91
CA THR A 21 -11.51 8.53 7.29
C THR A 21 -11.20 7.03 7.30
N ILE A 22 -10.71 6.52 8.44
CA ILE A 22 -10.56 5.09 8.66
C ILE A 22 -11.91 4.36 8.57
N GLN A 23 -13.02 5.04 8.89
CA GLN A 23 -14.35 4.47 8.76
C GLN A 23 -14.72 4.21 7.29
N ASP A 24 -14.47 5.18 6.41
CA ASP A 24 -14.74 5.00 4.97
C ASP A 24 -13.96 3.82 4.39
N ILE A 25 -12.70 3.66 4.81
CA ILE A 25 -11.83 2.57 4.39
C ILE A 25 -12.37 1.24 4.94
N ALA A 26 -12.81 1.21 6.20
CA ALA A 26 -13.38 0.03 6.83
C ALA A 26 -14.66 -0.43 6.12
N ASP A 27 -15.57 0.51 5.84
CA ASP A 27 -16.85 0.26 5.19
C ASP A 27 -16.66 -0.28 3.78
N GLN A 28 -15.81 0.36 2.97
CA GLN A 28 -15.58 -0.06 1.59
C GLN A 28 -14.73 -1.35 1.48
N ALA A 29 -13.82 -1.60 2.44
CA ALA A 29 -13.08 -2.87 2.51
C ALA A 29 -13.90 -4.01 3.14
N ASN A 30 -15.11 -3.74 3.64
CA ASN A 30 -15.95 -4.67 4.38
C ASN A 30 -15.19 -5.34 5.54
N VAL A 31 -14.49 -4.52 6.34
CA VAL A 31 -13.74 -4.95 7.52
C VAL A 31 -14.13 -4.10 8.72
N ASN A 32 -13.94 -4.63 9.92
CA ASN A 32 -14.15 -3.84 11.12
C ASN A 32 -13.04 -2.78 11.26
N ARG A 33 -13.42 -1.56 11.64
CA ARG A 33 -12.49 -0.47 12.01
C ARG A 33 -11.44 -0.94 13.02
N GLY A 34 -11.85 -1.74 14.00
CA GLY A 34 -10.95 -2.31 15.00
C GLY A 34 -9.85 -3.17 14.38
N THR A 35 -10.16 -3.92 13.32
CA THR A 35 -9.19 -4.72 12.59
C THR A 35 -8.15 -3.86 11.88
N ILE A 36 -8.54 -2.69 11.35
CA ILE A 36 -7.58 -1.75 10.76
C ILE A 36 -6.61 -1.23 11.83
N TYR A 37 -7.14 -0.84 12.99
CA TYR A 37 -6.31 -0.34 14.10
C TYR A 37 -5.38 -1.39 14.75
N LEU A 38 -5.56 -2.69 14.46
CA LEU A 38 -4.58 -3.71 14.89
C LEU A 38 -3.26 -3.63 14.12
N HIS A 39 -3.28 -3.02 12.93
CA HIS A 39 -2.14 -2.99 12.02
C HIS A 39 -1.64 -1.58 11.73
N TYR A 40 -2.50 -0.58 11.90
CA TYR A 40 -2.21 0.81 11.53
C TYR A 40 -2.62 1.78 12.62
N GLN A 41 -1.75 2.74 12.92
CA GLN A 41 -2.02 3.76 13.94
C GLN A 41 -3.08 4.76 13.46
N ASP A 42 -3.01 5.17 12.19
CA ASP A 42 -3.93 6.10 11.55
C ASP A 42 -3.93 5.93 10.02
N LYS A 43 -4.63 6.82 9.31
CA LYS A 43 -4.74 6.74 7.84
C LYS A 43 -3.43 7.04 7.12
N TYR A 44 -2.54 7.83 7.71
CA TYR A 44 -1.25 8.17 7.13
C TYR A 44 -0.28 7.01 7.29
N ASP A 45 -0.28 6.36 8.46
CA ASP A 45 0.48 5.12 8.70
C ASP A 45 0.05 4.00 7.73
N LEU A 46 -1.28 3.82 7.56
CA LEU A 46 -1.83 2.92 6.54
C LEU A 46 -1.27 3.20 5.14
N LEU A 47 -1.30 4.47 4.71
CA LEU A 47 -0.78 4.88 3.41
C LEU A 47 0.74 4.64 3.30
N ASN A 48 1.50 4.95 4.34
CA ASN A 48 2.95 4.78 4.35
C ASN A 48 3.35 3.31 4.22
N GLN A 49 2.74 2.42 5.00
CA GLN A 49 3.04 0.99 4.95
C GLN A 49 2.66 0.37 3.59
N ILE A 50 1.53 0.81 3.02
CA ILE A 50 1.15 0.47 1.65
C ILE A 50 2.24 0.91 0.66
N MET A 51 2.64 2.18 0.70
CA MET A 51 3.64 2.73 -0.22
C MET A 51 4.99 2.03 -0.08
N GLU A 52 5.43 1.77 1.16
CA GLU A 52 6.68 1.07 1.44
C GLU A 52 6.68 -0.33 0.83
N THR A 53 5.57 -1.06 0.96
CA THR A 53 5.41 -2.40 0.36
C THR A 53 5.63 -2.33 -1.15
N HIS A 54 4.95 -1.42 -1.85
CA HIS A 54 5.08 -1.29 -3.31
C HIS A 54 6.43 -0.75 -3.77
N ILE A 55 7.01 0.19 -3.03
CA ILE A 55 8.37 0.68 -3.32
C ILE A 55 9.38 -0.46 -3.18
N ASN A 56 9.22 -1.32 -2.17
CA ASN A 56 10.09 -2.47 -1.98
C ASN A 56 9.89 -3.52 -3.09
N GLU A 57 8.65 -3.80 -3.51
CA GLU A 57 8.37 -4.65 -4.68
C GLU A 57 9.07 -4.11 -5.95
N LEU A 58 8.97 -2.81 -6.20
CA LEU A 58 9.64 -2.17 -7.34
C LEU A 58 11.17 -2.24 -7.23
N LYS A 59 11.74 -2.07 -6.04
CA LYS A 59 13.19 -2.22 -5.81
C LYS A 59 13.64 -3.64 -6.13
N GLU A 60 12.91 -4.66 -5.73
CA GLU A 60 13.24 -6.06 -6.02
C GLU A 60 13.19 -6.34 -7.52
N ILE A 61 12.18 -5.82 -8.23
CA ILE A 61 12.09 -5.92 -9.69
C ILE A 61 13.31 -5.26 -10.36
N ILE A 62 13.70 -4.07 -9.93
CA ILE A 62 14.85 -3.35 -10.51
C ILE A 62 16.17 -4.05 -10.14
N CYS A 63 16.30 -4.55 -8.92
CA CYS A 63 17.50 -5.25 -8.44
C CYS A 63 17.73 -6.57 -9.19
N SER A 64 16.66 -7.33 -9.43
CA SER A 64 16.73 -8.59 -10.20
C SER A 64 17.18 -8.37 -11.65
N GLN A 65 16.87 -7.23 -12.28
CA GLN A 65 17.38 -6.88 -13.62
C GLN A 65 18.89 -6.57 -13.63
N LYS A 66 19.43 -6.08 -12.52
CA LYS A 66 20.86 -5.76 -12.40
C LYS A 66 21.75 -7.01 -12.32
N CYS A 67 21.20 -8.16 -11.93
CA CYS A 67 21.92 -9.43 -11.88
C CYS A 67 22.08 -10.15 -13.25
N MET A 68 21.35 -9.76 -14.30
CA MET A 68 21.49 -10.38 -15.64
C MET A 68 22.57 -9.73 -16.53
N SER A 69 23.13 -8.57 -16.17
CA SER A 69 24.21 -7.93 -16.96
C SER A 69 25.63 -8.31 -16.51
N ALA A 70 25.79 -9.12 -15.46
CA ALA A 70 27.11 -9.48 -14.91
C ALA A 70 27.68 -10.82 -15.41
N ASN A 71 27.03 -11.51 -16.36
CA ASN A 71 27.49 -12.82 -16.88
C ASN A 71 27.96 -12.81 -18.35
N ILE A 72 28.36 -11.65 -18.90
CA ILE A 72 29.03 -11.58 -20.22
C ILE A 72 30.41 -10.93 -20.08
N SER A 73 31.16 -11.30 -19.05
CA SER A 73 32.57 -10.93 -18.92
C SER A 73 33.35 -12.06 -18.25
N VAL A 74 33.44 -13.20 -18.94
CA VAL A 74 34.61 -14.09 -18.98
C VAL A 74 34.58 -14.88 -20.28
#